data_AF-A0A382N5P9-F1
#
_entry.id   AF-A0A382N5P9-F1
#
_cell.length_a   1.000
_cell.length_b   1.000
_cell.length_c   1.000
_cell.angle_alpha   90.00
_cell.angle_beta   90.00
_cell.angle_gamma   90.00
#
_symmetry.space_group_name_H-M   'P 1'
#
loop_
_entity.id
_entity.type
_entity.pdbx_description
1 polymer ?
#
loop_
_entity_poly.entity_id
_entity_poly.type
_entity_poly.pdbx_seq_one_letter_code
_entity_poly.pdbx_strand_id
1 'polypeptide(L)'
;MMNLRIHTTKITLLGFAAAAVLGMTTSQALELNKGDHVVLIGNALAERMQHHGWLESYAQAAMPDKELVFRNHGFGGDKVNNRPRNSGFPSADAYLEISKADVILAFWGYNESFDNSPDAYRADLTKWIDETNGKKYNDKGAPTIVLFSPIAHENLGQANLPDGSANNERLAKYAEVTRQVANEKGVEFVDLFDLSQDLNERSKLPLTINGIHLTSKGNNQLARGIHKSLFGKSPRASGRKLARIRDAVLDKNWHWYNRYRATDGNDVWGGRSGLRFVAGQTNREVLQQELKMI
;
A
#
# COMPACT_ATOMS: atom_id res chain seq x y z
N MET A 1 -45.36 -73.88 27.00
CA MET A 1 -44.11 -73.80 26.22
C MET A 1 -43.56 -72.38 26.35
N MET A 2 -42.44 -72.23 27.05
CA MET A 2 -41.78 -70.96 27.38
C MET A 2 -41.18 -70.31 26.12
N ASN A 3 -41.55 -69.07 25.82
CA ASN A 3 -40.87 -68.23 24.83
C ASN A 3 -39.89 -67.28 25.54
N LEU A 4 -38.59 -67.61 25.49
CA LEU A 4 -37.50 -66.73 25.90
C LEU A 4 -37.36 -65.57 24.90
N ARG A 5 -37.51 -64.32 25.38
CA ARG A 5 -37.17 -63.11 24.62
C ARG A 5 -35.69 -62.77 24.86
N ILE A 6 -34.88 -62.86 23.81
CA ILE A 6 -33.48 -62.41 23.79
C ILE A 6 -33.48 -60.87 23.65
N HIS A 7 -32.86 -60.17 24.59
CA HIS A 7 -32.63 -58.72 24.52
C HIS A 7 -31.30 -58.43 23.81
N THR A 8 -31.35 -57.80 22.66
CA THR A 8 -30.19 -57.31 21.92
C THR A 8 -29.92 -55.86 22.33
N THR A 9 -28.88 -55.65 23.14
CA THR A 9 -28.43 -54.32 23.57
C THR A 9 -27.72 -53.62 22.40
N LYS A 10 -28.33 -52.55 21.85
CA LYS A 10 -27.71 -51.69 20.84
C LYS A 10 -26.71 -50.74 21.53
N ILE A 11 -25.42 -50.98 21.33
CA ILE A 11 -24.36 -50.04 21.69
C ILE A 11 -24.39 -48.90 20.66
N THR A 12 -24.66 -47.68 21.13
CA THR A 12 -24.71 -46.49 20.28
C THR A 12 -23.36 -45.79 20.40
N LEU A 13 -22.57 -45.80 19.31
CA LEU A 13 -21.27 -45.13 19.22
C LEU A 13 -21.52 -43.61 19.13
N LEU A 14 -21.13 -42.83 20.15
CA LEU A 14 -21.09 -41.37 20.05
C LEU A 14 -19.88 -40.95 19.20
N GLY A 15 -20.13 -40.51 17.98
CA GLY A 15 -19.12 -39.83 17.15
C GLY A 15 -18.89 -38.41 17.66
N PHE A 16 -17.66 -38.12 18.08
CA PHE A 16 -17.19 -36.75 18.30
C PHE A 16 -17.05 -36.04 16.95
N ALA A 17 -18.00 -35.16 16.62
CA ALA A 17 -17.85 -34.22 15.51
C ALA A 17 -16.99 -33.04 15.99
N ALA A 18 -15.72 -33.00 15.59
CA ALA A 18 -14.87 -31.82 15.72
C ALA A 18 -15.38 -30.75 14.75
N ALA A 19 -16.14 -29.78 15.26
CA ALA A 19 -16.51 -28.60 14.51
C ALA A 19 -15.26 -27.72 14.33
N ALA A 20 -14.69 -27.73 13.13
CA ALA A 20 -13.72 -26.74 12.71
C ALA A 20 -14.43 -25.38 12.65
N VAL A 21 -14.21 -24.54 13.66
CA VAL A 21 -14.62 -23.12 13.60
C VAL A 21 -13.68 -22.46 12.61
N LEU A 22 -14.11 -22.39 11.35
CA LEU A 22 -13.58 -21.44 10.38
C LEU A 22 -13.92 -20.05 10.92
N GLY A 23 -12.96 -19.40 11.56
CA GLY A 23 -13.07 -18.00 11.94
C GLY A 23 -13.25 -17.18 10.68
N MET A 24 -14.49 -16.78 10.39
CA MET A 24 -14.77 -15.72 9.44
C MET A 24 -14.28 -14.43 10.09
N THR A 25 -13.06 -14.01 9.77
CA THR A 25 -12.60 -12.65 10.04
C THR A 25 -13.43 -11.74 9.15
N THR A 26 -14.49 -11.16 9.71
CA THR A 26 -15.11 -9.98 9.10
C THR A 26 -14.04 -8.89 9.13
N SER A 27 -13.42 -8.58 7.98
CA SER A 27 -12.56 -7.41 7.84
C SER A 27 -13.37 -6.21 8.33
N GLN A 28 -12.95 -5.66 9.47
CA GLN A 28 -13.54 -4.46 10.00
C GLN A 28 -13.07 -3.32 9.12
N ALA A 29 -14.00 -2.49 8.65
CA ALA A 29 -13.65 -1.32 7.85
C ALA A 29 -12.61 -0.48 8.60
N LEU A 30 -11.56 -0.07 7.90
CA LEU A 30 -10.53 0.81 8.44
C LEU A 30 -11.19 2.09 8.97
N GLU A 31 -11.07 2.29 10.28
CA GLU A 31 -11.58 3.49 10.94
C GLU A 31 -10.56 4.61 10.83
N LEU A 32 -10.99 5.74 10.25
CA LEU A 32 -10.20 6.96 10.16
C LEU A 32 -10.83 8.04 11.03
N ASN A 33 -10.02 8.74 11.79
CA ASN A 33 -10.41 9.86 12.63
C ASN A 33 -10.34 11.19 11.86
N LYS A 34 -10.98 12.21 12.43
CA LYS A 34 -10.89 13.55 11.89
C LYS A 34 -9.44 14.04 12.00
N GLY A 35 -8.88 14.55 10.90
CA GLY A 35 -7.53 15.07 10.83
C GLY A 35 -6.44 14.00 10.77
N ASP A 36 -6.76 12.74 10.47
CA ASP A 36 -5.73 11.71 10.31
C ASP A 36 -4.86 11.95 9.08
N HIS A 37 -3.56 11.75 9.27
CA HIS A 37 -2.53 11.80 8.24
C HIS A 37 -2.28 10.40 7.67
N VAL A 38 -2.78 10.17 6.46
CA VAL A 38 -2.63 8.92 5.70
C VAL A 38 -1.41 9.02 4.79
N VAL A 39 -0.40 8.21 5.05
CA VAL A 39 0.86 8.20 4.31
C VAL A 39 1.02 6.92 3.50
N LEU A 40 1.20 7.07 2.19
CA LEU A 40 1.50 5.95 1.29
C LEU A 40 3.01 5.75 1.23
N ILE A 41 3.48 4.53 1.42
CA ILE A 41 4.89 4.14 1.26
C ILE A 41 4.98 2.91 0.36
N GLY A 42 6.08 2.76 -0.37
CA GLY A 42 6.27 1.58 -1.21
C GLY A 42 7.06 1.87 -2.48
N ASN A 43 7.06 0.89 -3.36
CA ASN A 43 7.73 0.95 -4.66
C ASN A 43 6.95 1.79 -5.70
N ALA A 44 7.20 1.52 -6.99
CA ALA A 44 6.62 2.25 -8.12
C ALA A 44 5.08 2.24 -8.14
N LEU A 45 4.41 1.22 -7.59
CA LEU A 45 2.94 1.23 -7.51
C LEU A 45 2.47 2.41 -6.65
N ALA A 46 2.96 2.50 -5.40
CA ALA A 46 2.62 3.59 -4.48
C ALA A 46 3.02 4.95 -5.06
N GLU A 47 4.25 5.07 -5.56
CA GLU A 47 4.74 6.31 -6.16
C GLU A 47 3.78 6.82 -7.24
N ARG A 48 3.39 5.96 -8.17
CA ARG A 48 2.62 6.38 -9.35
C ARG A 48 1.17 6.74 -9.03
N MET A 49 0.61 6.27 -7.91
CA MET A 49 -0.75 6.63 -7.51
C MET A 49 -0.93 8.14 -7.38
N GLN A 50 0.12 8.89 -7.01
CA GLN A 50 0.02 10.35 -6.87
C GLN A 50 -0.19 11.08 -8.21
N HIS A 51 0.32 10.53 -9.32
CA HIS A 51 0.12 11.09 -10.65
C HIS A 51 -1.30 10.85 -11.21
N HIS A 52 -2.05 9.95 -10.57
CA HIS A 52 -3.43 9.63 -10.95
C HIS A 52 -4.46 10.18 -9.96
N GLY A 53 -4.14 10.26 -8.67
CA GLY A 53 -4.94 10.90 -7.62
C GLY A 53 -6.22 10.19 -7.21
N TRP A 54 -6.51 8.99 -7.74
CA TRP A 54 -7.84 8.38 -7.59
C TRP A 54 -8.17 7.92 -6.17
N LEU A 55 -7.24 7.27 -5.48
CA LEU A 55 -7.49 6.73 -4.13
C LEU A 55 -7.86 7.84 -3.14
N GLU A 56 -7.01 8.87 -3.05
CA GLU A 56 -7.27 10.04 -2.20
C GLU A 56 -8.57 10.75 -2.60
N SER A 57 -8.82 10.92 -3.91
CA SER A 57 -10.07 11.54 -4.37
C SER A 57 -11.31 10.79 -3.90
N TYR A 58 -11.28 9.46 -3.91
CA TYR A 58 -12.38 8.65 -3.40
C TYR A 58 -12.52 8.75 -1.89
N ALA A 59 -11.42 8.70 -1.14
CA ALA A 59 -11.44 8.87 0.31
C ALA A 59 -12.02 10.23 0.72
N GLN A 60 -11.52 11.33 0.13
CA GLN A 60 -11.99 12.68 0.39
C GLN A 60 -13.47 12.86 0.03
N ALA A 61 -13.91 12.29 -1.10
CA ALA A 61 -15.30 12.38 -1.52
C ALA A 61 -16.26 11.55 -0.63
N ALA A 62 -15.78 10.44 -0.07
CA ALA A 62 -16.56 9.56 0.79
C ALA A 62 -16.62 10.06 2.24
N MET A 63 -15.61 10.82 2.69
CA MET A 63 -15.43 11.24 4.08
C MET A 63 -15.09 12.74 4.18
N PRO A 64 -15.92 13.65 3.63
CA PRO A 64 -15.58 15.08 3.54
C PRO A 64 -15.38 15.74 4.91
N ASP A 65 -16.07 15.27 5.95
CA ASP A 65 -16.02 15.86 7.30
C ASP A 65 -14.81 15.37 8.13
N LYS A 66 -14.06 14.38 7.62
CA LYS A 66 -12.89 13.83 8.30
C LYS A 66 -11.63 14.68 8.09
N GLU A 67 -11.60 15.63 7.15
CA GLU A 67 -10.43 16.51 6.94
C GLU A 67 -9.10 15.73 6.83
N LEU A 68 -9.12 14.59 6.12
CA LEU A 68 -7.96 13.70 6.02
C LEU A 68 -6.80 14.39 5.29
N VAL A 69 -5.58 14.13 5.74
CA VAL A 69 -4.35 14.64 5.10
C VAL A 69 -3.62 13.48 4.44
N PHE A 70 -3.34 13.59 3.14
CA PHE A 70 -2.62 12.55 2.41
C PHE A 70 -1.21 12.99 2.00
N ARG A 71 -0.23 12.11 2.20
CA ARG A 71 1.16 12.26 1.74
C ARG A 71 1.63 10.98 1.07
N ASN A 72 2.38 11.11 -0.03
CA ASN A 72 2.90 9.96 -0.77
C ASN A 72 4.41 9.96 -0.70
N HIS A 73 4.96 8.97 -0.01
CA HIS A 73 6.41 8.75 0.14
C HIS A 73 6.89 7.59 -0.74
N GLY A 74 6.05 7.09 -1.65
CA GLY A 74 6.42 6.04 -2.59
C GLY A 74 7.59 6.46 -3.47
N PHE A 75 8.50 5.52 -3.70
CA PHE A 75 9.69 5.74 -4.51
C PHE A 75 10.02 4.46 -5.30
N GLY A 76 10.11 4.57 -6.62
CA GLY A 76 10.45 3.47 -7.51
C GLY A 76 11.80 2.85 -7.14
N GLY A 77 11.79 1.53 -6.90
CA GLY A 77 12.98 0.79 -6.46
C GLY A 77 13.03 0.50 -4.96
N ASP A 78 12.16 1.11 -4.15
CA ASP A 78 12.11 0.82 -2.71
C ASP A 78 11.75 -0.65 -2.42
N LYS A 79 12.45 -1.22 -1.46
CA LYS A 79 12.11 -2.45 -0.75
C LYS A 79 11.84 -2.12 0.71
N VAL A 80 11.23 -3.06 1.43
CA VAL A 80 10.95 -2.93 2.87
C VAL A 80 12.23 -2.63 3.67
N ASN A 81 13.34 -3.29 3.32
CA ASN A 81 14.63 -3.22 4.00
C ASN A 81 15.68 -2.30 3.33
N ASN A 82 15.43 -1.82 2.11
CA ASN A 82 16.41 -1.04 1.35
C ASN A 82 15.74 0.07 0.54
N ARG A 83 16.12 1.31 0.82
CA ARG A 83 15.58 2.53 0.21
C ARG A 83 16.75 3.45 -0.18
N PRO A 84 17.39 3.21 -1.33
CA PRO A 84 18.56 3.97 -1.74
C PRO A 84 18.18 5.45 -1.96
N ARG A 85 18.92 6.36 -1.34
CA ARG A 85 18.73 7.81 -1.43
C ARG A 85 20.07 8.52 -1.50
N ASN A 86 20.04 9.79 -1.89
CA ASN A 86 21.21 10.66 -1.76
C ASN A 86 21.65 10.71 -0.29
N SER A 87 22.96 10.84 -0.05
CA SER A 87 23.48 11.08 1.30
C SER A 87 22.79 12.31 1.91
N GLY A 88 22.47 12.25 3.21
CA GLY A 88 21.79 13.33 3.92
C GLY A 88 20.29 13.46 3.64
N PHE A 89 19.71 12.64 2.74
CA PHE A 89 18.25 12.56 2.58
C PHE A 89 17.63 12.08 3.90
N PRO A 90 16.57 12.71 4.42
CA PRO A 90 15.97 12.29 5.69
C PRO A 90 15.58 10.81 5.66
N SER A 91 15.75 10.12 6.79
CA SER A 91 15.38 8.72 6.90
C SER A 91 13.88 8.53 6.64
N ALA A 92 13.48 7.29 6.35
CA ALA A 92 12.07 6.96 6.18
C ALA A 92 11.21 7.38 7.39
N ASP A 93 11.72 7.13 8.60
CA ASP A 93 11.05 7.50 9.85
C ASP A 93 10.99 9.03 10.01
N ALA A 94 12.08 9.75 9.74
CA ALA A 94 12.09 11.22 9.81
C ALA A 94 11.07 11.85 8.85
N TYR A 95 10.86 11.28 7.66
CA TYR A 95 9.80 11.73 6.77
C TYR A 95 8.40 11.40 7.28
N LEU A 96 8.21 10.24 7.91
CA LEU A 96 6.94 9.89 8.56
C LEU A 96 6.62 10.88 9.70
N GLU A 97 7.62 11.33 10.46
CA GLU A 97 7.47 12.40 11.47
C GLU A 97 7.08 13.74 10.83
N ILE A 98 7.77 14.15 9.75
CA ILE A 98 7.41 15.37 9.00
C ILE A 98 5.95 15.32 8.54
N SER A 99 5.51 14.16 8.07
CA SER A 99 4.14 13.94 7.58
C SER A 99 3.15 13.58 8.68
N LYS A 100 3.58 13.50 9.94
CA LYS A 100 2.76 13.17 11.12
C LYS A 100 1.95 11.88 11.00
N ALA A 101 2.51 10.84 10.40
CA ALA A 101 1.76 9.65 9.97
C ALA A 101 0.90 9.02 11.09
N ASP A 102 -0.43 9.07 10.92
CA ASP A 102 -1.41 8.33 11.74
C ASP A 102 -1.69 6.96 11.14
N VAL A 103 -1.76 6.89 9.80
CA VAL A 103 -2.05 5.66 9.05
C VAL A 103 -1.01 5.49 7.96
N ILE A 104 -0.43 4.29 7.86
CA ILE A 104 0.57 3.94 6.84
C ILE A 104 -0.04 2.90 5.91
N LEU A 105 -0.20 3.28 4.64
CA LEU A 105 -0.56 2.36 3.56
C LEU A 105 0.73 1.89 2.89
N ALA A 106 1.11 0.63 3.15
CA ALA A 106 2.42 0.09 2.78
C ALA A 106 2.32 -0.91 1.63
N PHE A 107 2.95 -0.58 0.49
CA PHE A 107 2.91 -1.36 -0.75
C PHE A 107 4.26 -2.06 -0.95
N TRP A 108 4.36 -3.32 -0.53
CA TRP A 108 5.59 -4.12 -0.53
C TRP A 108 5.46 -5.38 -1.38
N GLY A 109 6.59 -6.04 -1.65
CA GLY A 109 6.67 -7.37 -2.24
C GLY A 109 7.07 -7.40 -3.72
N TYR A 110 6.80 -6.34 -4.50
CA TYR A 110 7.11 -6.37 -5.94
C TYR A 110 8.61 -6.39 -6.19
N ASN A 111 9.35 -5.49 -5.53
CA ASN A 111 10.79 -5.36 -5.74
C ASN A 111 11.56 -6.46 -5.03
N GLU A 112 11.09 -6.87 -3.86
CA GLU A 112 11.59 -8.01 -3.09
C GLU A 112 11.41 -9.31 -3.89
N SER A 113 10.37 -9.39 -4.74
CA SER A 113 10.13 -10.58 -5.57
C SER A 113 11.34 -11.01 -6.38
N PHE A 114 12.14 -10.06 -6.87
CA PHE A 114 13.32 -10.34 -7.68
C PHE A 114 14.46 -11.04 -6.93
N ASP A 115 14.47 -11.00 -5.60
CA ASP A 115 15.50 -11.67 -4.78
C ASP A 115 15.26 -13.18 -4.68
N ASN A 116 14.09 -13.67 -5.10
CA ASN A 116 13.70 -15.09 -5.05
C ASN A 116 13.87 -15.73 -3.65
N SER A 117 13.70 -14.93 -2.58
CA SER A 117 13.75 -15.38 -1.19
C SER A 117 12.53 -14.89 -0.40
N PRO A 118 11.38 -15.60 -0.49
CA PRO A 118 10.18 -15.26 0.28
C PRO A 118 10.41 -15.28 1.80
N ASP A 119 11.29 -16.15 2.30
CA ASP A 119 11.61 -16.24 3.73
C ASP A 119 12.37 -15.01 4.24
N ALA A 120 13.32 -14.48 3.46
CA ALA A 120 14.01 -13.25 3.80
C ALA A 120 13.02 -12.07 3.80
N TYR A 121 12.14 -11.99 2.79
CA TYR A 121 11.09 -10.97 2.75
C TYR A 121 10.15 -11.05 3.94
N ARG A 122 9.73 -12.26 4.35
CA ARG A 122 8.93 -12.49 5.55
C ARG A 122 9.62 -11.91 6.79
N ALA A 123 10.91 -12.20 6.98
CA ALA A 123 11.68 -11.72 8.12
C ALA A 123 11.81 -10.19 8.11
N ASP A 124 12.14 -9.60 6.96
CA ASP A 124 12.27 -8.14 6.82
C ASP A 124 10.95 -7.40 7.03
N LEU A 125 9.85 -7.93 6.48
CA LEU A 125 8.51 -7.36 6.65
C LEU A 125 8.05 -7.44 8.10
N THR A 126 8.25 -8.60 8.74
CA THR A 126 7.96 -8.80 10.17
C THR A 126 8.70 -7.79 11.02
N LYS A 127 10.02 -7.66 10.80
CA LYS A 127 10.86 -6.70 11.50
C LYS A 127 10.40 -5.26 11.28
N TRP A 128 10.09 -4.88 10.05
CA TRP A 128 9.62 -3.53 9.73
C TRP A 128 8.30 -3.19 10.45
N ILE A 129 7.37 -4.14 10.54
CA ILE A 129 6.10 -3.95 11.29
C ILE A 129 6.39 -3.77 12.78
N ASP A 130 7.22 -4.64 13.37
CA ASP A 130 7.56 -4.57 14.80
C ASP A 130 8.24 -3.24 15.16
N GLU A 131 9.20 -2.80 14.35
CA GLU A 131 9.88 -1.52 14.53
C GLU A 131 8.92 -0.33 14.35
N THR A 132 8.00 -0.40 13.38
CA THR A 132 7.05 0.69 13.10
C THR A 132 6.00 0.81 14.19
N ASN A 133 5.51 -0.31 14.73
CA ASN A 133 4.58 -0.34 15.87
C ASN A 133 5.22 0.20 17.16
N GLY A 134 6.54 0.10 17.29
CA GLY A 134 7.29 0.67 18.41
C GLY A 134 7.56 2.18 18.32
N LYS A 135 7.19 2.82 17.21
CA LYS A 135 7.46 4.24 16.94
C LYS A 135 6.20 5.08 17.02
N LYS A 136 6.38 6.39 17.15
CA LYS A 136 5.33 7.40 17.03
C LYS A 136 5.80 8.49 16.10
N TYR A 137 4.96 8.84 15.14
CA TYR A 137 5.25 9.90 14.17
C TYR A 137 4.41 11.16 14.43
N ASN A 138 3.54 11.12 15.43
CA ASN A 138 2.65 12.18 15.85
C ASN A 138 2.45 12.16 17.37
N ASP A 139 1.63 13.09 17.87
CA ASP A 139 1.36 13.25 19.31
C ASP A 139 0.31 12.27 19.87
N LYS A 140 -0.28 11.41 19.03
CA LYS A 140 -1.36 10.47 19.42
C LYS A 140 -0.81 9.10 19.81
N GLY A 141 -0.05 8.44 18.93
CA GLY A 141 0.33 7.04 19.13
C GLY A 141 1.11 6.40 17.99
N ALA A 142 1.25 5.07 18.06
CA ALA A 142 1.80 4.29 16.97
C ALA A 142 0.84 4.33 15.77
N PRO A 143 1.37 4.35 14.53
CA PRO A 143 0.52 4.44 13.35
C PRO A 143 -0.25 3.14 13.12
N THR A 144 -1.46 3.25 12.56
CA THR A 144 -2.16 2.09 12.00
C THR A 144 -1.49 1.67 10.70
N ILE A 145 -1.04 0.41 10.62
CA ILE A 145 -0.40 -0.15 9.41
C ILE A 145 -1.44 -0.93 8.60
N VAL A 146 -1.47 -0.68 7.30
CA VAL A 146 -2.22 -1.49 6.32
C VAL A 146 -1.25 -1.96 5.24
N LEU A 147 -1.17 -3.27 5.03
CA LEU A 147 -0.32 -3.87 4.01
C LEU A 147 -1.10 -4.11 2.71
N PHE A 148 -0.43 -3.83 1.60
CA PHE A 148 -0.93 -4.08 0.25
C PHE A 148 0.01 -5.04 -0.46
N SER A 149 -0.54 -6.11 -1.03
CA SER A 149 0.24 -7.01 -1.89
C SER A 149 0.65 -6.31 -3.21
N PRO A 150 1.60 -6.88 -3.97
CA PRO A 150 1.86 -6.46 -5.34
C PRO A 150 0.63 -6.66 -6.25
N ILE A 151 0.49 -5.85 -7.30
CA ILE A 151 -0.47 -6.15 -8.38
C ILE A 151 0.07 -7.25 -9.31
N ALA A 152 -0.84 -7.95 -9.97
CA ALA A 152 -0.53 -8.88 -11.04
C ALA A 152 -0.02 -8.15 -12.29
N HIS A 153 0.82 -8.86 -13.03
CA HIS A 153 1.27 -8.52 -14.37
C HIS A 153 0.15 -8.80 -15.37
N GLU A 154 -0.33 -7.76 -16.04
CA GLU A 154 -1.31 -7.85 -17.13
C GLU A 154 -0.64 -8.33 -18.42
N ASN A 155 -1.19 -9.38 -19.04
CA ASN A 155 -0.78 -9.76 -20.38
C ASN A 155 -1.35 -8.79 -21.41
N LEU A 156 -0.49 -7.99 -22.06
CA LEU A 156 -0.91 -7.03 -23.08
C LEU A 156 -1.03 -7.62 -24.50
N GLY A 157 -0.64 -8.90 -24.69
CA GLY A 157 -0.66 -9.55 -26.00
C GLY A 157 0.30 -8.93 -27.03
N GLN A 158 1.34 -8.22 -26.58
CA GLN A 158 2.31 -7.54 -27.43
C GLN A 158 3.61 -8.32 -27.51
N ALA A 159 4.14 -8.54 -28.72
CA ALA A 159 5.33 -9.36 -28.93
C ALA A 159 6.60 -8.82 -28.21
N ASN A 160 6.66 -7.51 -27.96
CA ASN A 160 7.81 -6.85 -27.33
C ASN A 160 7.70 -6.78 -25.80
N LEU A 161 6.64 -7.32 -25.21
CA LEU A 161 6.43 -7.33 -23.77
C LEU A 161 6.23 -8.77 -23.29
N PRO A 162 6.72 -9.12 -22.09
CA PRO A 162 6.40 -10.40 -21.48
C PRO A 162 4.89 -10.53 -21.25
N ASP A 163 4.39 -11.76 -21.31
CA ASP A 163 2.98 -12.09 -21.05
C ASP A 163 2.62 -12.04 -19.56
N GLY A 164 3.62 -11.90 -18.69
CA GLY A 164 3.47 -11.83 -17.25
C GLY A 164 3.38 -13.16 -16.53
N SER A 165 3.35 -14.30 -17.22
CA SER A 165 3.17 -15.63 -16.61
C SER A 165 4.22 -15.92 -15.51
N ALA A 166 5.50 -15.78 -15.84
CA ALA A 166 6.60 -15.98 -14.89
C ALA A 166 6.62 -14.94 -13.76
N ASN A 167 6.20 -13.70 -14.05
CA ASN A 167 6.09 -12.67 -13.02
C ASN A 167 4.95 -12.96 -12.05
N ASN A 168 3.79 -13.39 -12.54
CA ASN A 168 2.64 -13.70 -11.71
C ASN A 168 2.87 -14.89 -10.79
N GLU A 169 3.55 -15.94 -11.26
CA GLU A 169 3.95 -17.05 -10.39
C GLU A 169 4.84 -16.57 -9.22
N ARG A 170 5.76 -15.66 -9.50
CA ARG A 170 6.65 -15.08 -8.49
C ARG A 170 5.89 -14.14 -7.55
N LEU A 171 5.10 -13.21 -8.10
CA LEU A 171 4.36 -12.20 -7.35
C LEU A 171 3.32 -12.83 -6.41
N ALA A 172 2.65 -13.92 -6.83
CA ALA A 172 1.72 -14.67 -5.98
C ALA A 172 2.38 -15.14 -4.67
N LYS A 173 3.64 -15.60 -4.72
CA LYS A 173 4.39 -16.04 -3.53
C LYS A 173 4.59 -14.89 -2.53
N TYR A 174 4.86 -13.68 -3.01
CA TYR A 174 5.09 -12.51 -2.16
C TYR A 174 3.79 -11.86 -1.68
N ALA A 175 2.73 -11.91 -2.48
CA ALA A 175 1.38 -11.57 -2.04
C ALA A 175 0.97 -12.47 -0.87
N GLU A 176 1.20 -13.77 -1.00
CA GLU A 176 0.92 -14.77 0.03
C GLU A 176 1.74 -14.54 1.31
N VAL A 177 3.05 -14.29 1.21
CA VAL A 177 3.86 -13.95 2.39
C VAL A 177 3.34 -12.68 3.07
N THR A 178 2.98 -11.65 2.30
CA THR A 178 2.44 -10.40 2.85
C THR A 178 1.15 -10.67 3.63
N ARG A 179 0.25 -11.49 3.08
CA ARG A 179 -1.00 -11.91 3.72
C ARG A 179 -0.74 -12.67 5.03
N GLN A 180 0.19 -13.62 5.02
CA GLN A 180 0.52 -14.42 6.20
C GLN A 180 1.10 -13.55 7.32
N VAL A 181 2.08 -12.68 7.00
CA VAL A 181 2.68 -11.77 7.98
C VAL A 181 1.64 -10.79 8.52
N ALA A 182 0.74 -10.27 7.68
CA ALA A 182 -0.34 -9.40 8.13
C ALA A 182 -1.22 -10.07 9.18
N ASN A 183 -1.65 -11.31 8.90
CA ASN A 183 -2.46 -12.11 9.82
C ASN A 183 -1.72 -12.40 11.15
N GLU A 184 -0.44 -12.79 11.07
CA GLU A 184 0.39 -13.09 12.24
C GLU A 184 0.64 -11.86 13.11
N LYS A 185 0.77 -10.67 12.49
CA LYS A 185 0.99 -9.40 13.18
C LYS A 185 -0.29 -8.66 13.54
N GLY A 186 -1.46 -9.17 13.12
CA GLY A 186 -2.74 -8.53 13.37
C GLY A 186 -2.89 -7.15 12.71
N VAL A 187 -2.27 -6.94 11.54
CA VAL A 187 -2.42 -5.70 10.74
C VAL A 187 -3.33 -5.95 9.54
N GLU A 188 -4.03 -4.93 9.08
CA GLU A 188 -4.96 -5.06 7.95
C GLU A 188 -4.19 -5.38 6.65
N PHE A 189 -4.78 -6.24 5.81
CA PHE A 189 -4.22 -6.63 4.52
C PHE A 189 -5.23 -6.43 3.39
N VAL A 190 -4.77 -5.80 2.30
CA VAL A 190 -5.53 -5.66 1.06
C VAL A 190 -4.82 -6.42 -0.04
N ASP A 191 -5.49 -7.44 -0.57
CA ASP A 191 -4.96 -8.21 -1.69
C ASP A 191 -5.17 -7.49 -3.02
N LEU A 192 -4.10 -6.86 -3.52
CA LEU A 192 -4.07 -6.24 -4.83
C LEU A 192 -3.74 -7.22 -5.95
N PHE A 193 -3.13 -8.37 -5.64
CA PHE A 193 -2.74 -9.35 -6.64
C PHE A 193 -4.00 -9.95 -7.26
N ASP A 194 -4.82 -10.59 -6.45
CA ASP A 194 -6.10 -11.18 -6.89
C ASP A 194 -7.06 -10.12 -7.43
N LEU A 195 -7.15 -8.96 -6.76
CA LEU A 195 -7.99 -7.85 -7.22
C LEU A 195 -7.59 -7.40 -8.64
N SER A 196 -6.30 -7.26 -8.92
CA SER A 196 -5.85 -6.79 -10.23
C SER A 196 -5.96 -7.86 -11.32
N GLN A 197 -5.84 -9.16 -10.98
CA GLN A 197 -6.16 -10.25 -11.92
C GLN A 197 -7.62 -10.15 -12.36
N ASP A 198 -8.55 -10.08 -11.39
CA ASP A 198 -9.98 -10.01 -11.66
C ASP A 198 -10.36 -8.74 -12.45
N LEU A 199 -9.66 -7.62 -12.21
CA LEU A 199 -9.81 -6.39 -13.01
C LEU A 199 -9.32 -6.56 -14.46
N ASN A 200 -8.16 -7.20 -14.66
CA ASN A 200 -7.58 -7.44 -15.97
C ASN A 200 -8.49 -8.35 -16.80
N GLU A 201 -8.98 -9.46 -16.23
CA GLU A 201 -9.88 -10.42 -16.89
C GLU A 201 -11.19 -9.77 -17.36
N ARG A 202 -11.73 -8.85 -16.56
CA ARG A 202 -13.00 -8.15 -16.86
C ARG A 202 -12.82 -6.98 -17.82
N SER A 203 -11.61 -6.46 -18.00
CA SER A 203 -11.37 -5.27 -18.79
C SER A 203 -11.18 -5.60 -20.27
N LYS A 204 -11.90 -4.88 -21.13
CA LYS A 204 -11.71 -4.94 -22.60
C LYS A 204 -10.56 -4.07 -23.11
N LEU A 205 -10.02 -3.20 -22.26
CA LEU A 205 -8.93 -2.28 -22.60
C LEU A 205 -7.77 -2.48 -21.61
N PRO A 206 -6.51 -2.34 -22.05
CA PRO A 206 -5.35 -2.38 -21.17
C PRO A 206 -5.51 -1.50 -19.94
N LEU A 207 -5.24 -2.07 -18.77
CA LEU A 207 -5.22 -1.34 -17.50
C LEU A 207 -3.83 -0.84 -17.15
N THR A 208 -2.80 -1.39 -17.77
CA THR A 208 -1.40 -1.02 -17.64
C THR A 208 -0.81 -0.52 -18.96
N ILE A 209 0.31 0.21 -18.85
CA ILE A 209 1.06 0.74 -19.99
C ILE A 209 2.02 -0.32 -20.54
N ASN A 210 2.58 -1.15 -19.65
CA ASN A 210 3.65 -2.09 -19.97
C ASN A 210 3.50 -3.43 -19.21
N GLY A 211 2.28 -3.79 -18.83
CA GLY A 211 1.97 -4.97 -18.02
C GLY A 211 2.05 -4.75 -16.51
N ILE A 212 2.70 -3.69 -16.05
CA ILE A 212 2.97 -3.46 -14.61
C ILE A 212 2.53 -2.06 -14.16
N HIS A 213 2.87 -1.02 -14.92
CA HIS A 213 2.53 0.35 -14.55
C HIS A 213 1.12 0.70 -15.00
N LEU A 214 0.22 1.00 -14.07
CA LEU A 214 -1.17 1.32 -14.37
C LEU A 214 -1.30 2.56 -15.27
N THR A 215 -2.28 2.51 -16.18
CA THR A 215 -2.85 3.69 -16.82
C THR A 215 -3.72 4.46 -15.81
N SER A 216 -4.17 5.67 -16.16
CA SER A 216 -5.13 6.39 -15.30
C SER A 216 -6.44 5.61 -15.11
N LYS A 217 -6.88 4.84 -16.12
CA LYS A 217 -8.05 3.97 -16.03
C LYS A 217 -7.80 2.79 -15.10
N GLY A 218 -6.66 2.11 -15.23
CA GLY A 218 -6.26 1.02 -14.33
C GLY A 218 -6.15 1.49 -12.88
N ASN A 219 -5.52 2.66 -12.66
CA ASN A 219 -5.42 3.24 -11.33
C ASN A 219 -6.79 3.62 -10.76
N ASN A 220 -7.72 4.13 -11.58
CA ASN A 220 -9.10 4.38 -11.15
C ASN A 220 -9.78 3.10 -10.66
N GLN A 221 -9.71 2.02 -11.45
CA GLN A 221 -10.36 0.75 -11.11
C GLN A 221 -9.74 0.12 -9.85
N LEU A 222 -8.41 0.10 -9.76
CA LEU A 222 -7.71 -0.38 -8.58
C LEU A 222 -8.08 0.43 -7.34
N ALA A 223 -8.14 1.76 -7.44
CA ALA A 223 -8.52 2.65 -6.33
C ALA A 223 -9.96 2.39 -5.85
N ARG A 224 -10.89 2.05 -6.74
CA ARG A 224 -12.26 1.64 -6.35
C ARG A 224 -12.26 0.32 -5.59
N GLY A 225 -11.43 -0.64 -6.03
CA GLY A 225 -11.23 -1.91 -5.35
C GLY A 225 -10.62 -1.72 -3.96
N ILE A 226 -9.52 -0.96 -3.86
CA ILE A 226 -8.89 -0.58 -2.59
C ILE A 226 -9.91 0.08 -1.64
N HIS A 227 -10.66 1.08 -2.11
CA HIS A 227 -11.67 1.74 -1.29
C HIS A 227 -12.74 0.75 -0.79
N LYS A 228 -13.15 -0.21 -1.63
CA LYS A 228 -14.10 -1.24 -1.22
C LYS A 228 -13.50 -2.17 -0.17
N SER A 229 -12.24 -2.60 -0.33
CA SER A 229 -11.56 -3.46 0.65
C SER A 229 -11.38 -2.75 1.98
N LEU A 230 -10.92 -1.50 1.98
CA LEU A 230 -10.70 -0.74 3.22
C LEU A 230 -11.99 -0.34 3.94
N PHE A 231 -13.06 0.01 3.22
CA PHE A 231 -14.24 0.65 3.82
C PHE A 231 -15.53 -0.16 3.64
N GLY A 232 -15.44 -1.40 3.15
CA GLY A 232 -16.57 -2.31 2.91
C GLY A 232 -17.53 -1.91 1.78
N LYS A 233 -17.32 -0.76 1.13
CA LYS A 233 -18.24 -0.23 0.12
C LYS A 233 -17.50 0.43 -1.05
N SER A 234 -18.03 0.22 -2.25
CA SER A 234 -17.54 0.92 -3.44
C SER A 234 -17.79 2.43 -3.33
N PRO A 235 -16.87 3.27 -3.84
CA PRO A 235 -17.06 4.71 -3.80
C PRO A 235 -18.23 5.12 -4.71
N ARG A 236 -19.12 5.95 -4.15
CA ARG A 236 -20.32 6.47 -4.84
C ARG A 236 -20.07 7.75 -5.64
N ALA A 237 -19.02 8.50 -5.28
CA ALA A 237 -18.69 9.76 -5.93
C ALA A 237 -18.35 9.56 -7.41
N SER A 238 -18.87 10.44 -8.26
CA SER A 238 -18.69 10.44 -9.70
C SER A 238 -18.94 11.83 -10.30
N GLY A 239 -18.76 11.97 -11.61
CA GLY A 239 -19.07 13.18 -12.35
C GLY A 239 -18.24 14.40 -11.94
N ARG A 240 -18.83 15.60 -12.08
CA ARG A 240 -18.14 16.89 -11.91
C ARG A 240 -17.56 17.09 -10.51
N LYS A 241 -18.25 16.62 -9.46
CA LYS A 241 -17.76 16.74 -8.07
C LYS A 241 -16.45 15.96 -7.88
N LEU A 242 -16.41 14.70 -8.31
CA LEU A 242 -15.21 13.87 -8.20
C LEU A 242 -14.06 14.44 -9.05
N ALA A 243 -14.35 14.93 -10.26
CA ALA A 243 -13.35 15.57 -11.11
C ALA A 243 -12.67 16.76 -10.40
N ARG A 244 -13.46 17.67 -9.81
CA ARG A 244 -12.92 18.82 -9.07
C ARG A 244 -12.07 18.42 -7.85
N ILE A 245 -12.50 17.39 -7.11
CA ILE A 245 -11.71 16.85 -5.99
C ILE A 245 -10.38 16.31 -6.52
N ARG A 246 -10.43 15.54 -7.62
CA ARG A 246 -9.24 14.96 -8.23
C ARG A 246 -8.27 16.02 -8.75
N ASP A 247 -8.77 17.10 -9.35
CA ASP A 247 -7.92 18.20 -9.81
C ASP A 247 -7.16 18.84 -8.65
N ALA A 248 -7.83 19.09 -7.51
CA ALA A 248 -7.18 19.60 -6.30
C ALA A 248 -6.16 18.59 -5.71
N VAL A 249 -6.50 17.29 -5.71
CA VAL A 249 -5.58 16.24 -5.27
C VAL A 249 -4.33 16.18 -6.14
N LEU A 250 -4.49 16.26 -7.46
CA LEU A 250 -3.37 16.23 -8.41
C LEU A 250 -2.46 17.44 -8.26
N ASP A 251 -3.03 18.63 -8.11
CA ASP A 251 -2.27 19.86 -7.87
C ASP A 251 -1.44 19.76 -6.57
N LYS A 252 -2.08 19.34 -5.46
CA LYS A 252 -1.39 19.08 -4.19
C LYS A 252 -0.30 17.99 -4.34
N ASN A 253 -0.59 16.91 -5.07
CA ASN A 253 0.38 15.83 -5.29
C ASN A 253 1.58 16.31 -6.10
N TRP A 254 1.39 17.19 -7.09
CA TRP A 254 2.49 17.74 -7.87
C TRP A 254 3.45 18.54 -6.97
N HIS A 255 2.94 19.41 -6.11
CA HIS A 255 3.77 20.17 -5.17
C HIS A 255 4.49 19.24 -4.18
N TRP A 256 3.75 18.28 -3.59
CA TRP A 256 4.33 17.31 -2.66
C TRP A 256 5.41 16.45 -3.30
N TYR A 257 5.20 15.95 -4.53
CA TYR A 257 6.17 15.13 -5.23
C TYR A 257 7.49 15.87 -5.46
N ASN A 258 7.42 17.13 -5.91
CA ASN A 258 8.62 17.95 -6.13
C ASN A 258 9.34 18.32 -4.82
N ARG A 259 8.61 18.38 -3.69
CA ARG A 259 9.19 18.55 -2.36
C ARG A 259 9.88 17.28 -1.87
N TYR A 260 9.18 16.15 -1.89
CA TYR A 260 9.68 14.87 -1.37
C TYR A 260 10.79 14.30 -2.26
N ARG A 261 10.66 14.45 -3.58
CA ARG A 261 11.61 13.98 -4.60
C ARG A 261 12.09 15.15 -5.45
N ALA A 262 12.80 16.07 -4.81
CA ALA A 262 13.43 17.19 -5.50
C ALA A 262 14.35 16.72 -6.62
N THR A 263 14.28 17.39 -7.78
CA THR A 263 14.99 17.01 -9.01
C THR A 263 16.50 16.91 -8.82
N ASP A 264 17.10 17.82 -8.05
CA ASP A 264 18.51 17.74 -7.66
C ASP A 264 18.68 17.45 -6.17
N GLY A 265 18.39 16.22 -5.77
CA GLY A 265 18.55 15.82 -4.38
C GLY A 265 20.01 15.85 -3.88
N ASN A 266 21.02 15.90 -4.76
CA ASN A 266 22.42 16.00 -4.35
C ASN A 266 22.78 17.44 -3.93
N ASP A 267 22.18 18.43 -4.59
CA ASP A 267 22.24 19.84 -4.16
C ASP A 267 21.40 20.09 -2.90
N VAL A 268 20.25 19.43 -2.76
CA VAL A 268 19.37 19.63 -1.58
C VAL A 268 19.92 18.96 -0.32
N TRP A 269 20.34 17.69 -0.41
CA TRP A 269 20.71 16.87 0.74
C TRP A 269 22.16 16.37 0.69
N GLY A 270 22.65 16.09 -0.51
CA GLY A 270 23.90 15.39 -0.76
C GLY A 270 25.17 16.24 -0.68
N GLY A 271 26.22 15.76 -1.35
CA GLY A 271 27.57 16.31 -1.25
C GLY A 271 27.68 17.73 -1.82
N ARG A 272 26.76 18.15 -2.68
CA ARG A 272 26.73 19.50 -3.24
C ARG A 272 25.91 20.49 -2.42
N SER A 273 25.23 20.04 -1.36
CA SER A 273 24.50 20.91 -0.44
C SER A 273 25.39 21.94 0.28
N GLY A 274 26.70 21.68 0.39
CA GLY A 274 27.68 22.60 0.96
C GLY A 274 28.26 23.63 -0.01
N LEU A 275 27.94 23.59 -1.31
CA LEU A 275 28.45 24.55 -2.29
C LEU A 275 27.96 25.96 -1.93
N ARG A 276 28.89 26.93 -1.95
CA ARG A 276 28.66 28.34 -1.61
C ARG A 276 28.62 29.21 -2.85
N PHE A 277 27.73 30.19 -2.85
CA PHE A 277 27.56 31.14 -3.94
C PHE A 277 27.61 32.59 -3.42
N VAL A 278 26.84 33.49 -4.02
CA VAL A 278 26.82 34.93 -3.69
C VAL A 278 26.56 35.12 -2.19
N ALA A 279 27.35 36.01 -1.57
CA ALA A 279 27.31 36.31 -0.14
C ALA A 279 27.56 35.11 0.80
N GLY A 280 28.19 34.03 0.31
CA GLY A 280 28.57 32.87 1.12
C GLY A 280 27.42 31.89 1.43
N GLN A 281 26.23 32.15 0.89
CA GLN A 281 25.05 31.31 1.02
C GLN A 281 25.29 29.93 0.39
N THR A 282 24.87 28.88 1.10
CA THR A 282 24.98 27.49 0.65
C THR A 282 23.69 27.01 -0.04
N ASN A 283 23.82 26.02 -0.92
CA ASN A 283 22.67 25.28 -1.46
C ASN A 283 21.74 24.78 -0.34
N ARG A 284 22.30 24.24 0.75
CA ARG A 284 21.52 23.77 1.91
C ARG A 284 20.68 24.87 2.53
N GLU A 285 21.24 26.05 2.74
CA GLU A 285 20.52 27.17 3.36
C GLU A 285 19.33 27.63 2.53
N VAL A 286 19.46 27.64 1.19
CA VAL A 286 18.35 28.01 0.29
C VAL A 286 17.33 26.88 0.20
N LEU A 287 17.78 25.72 -0.27
CA LEU A 287 16.89 24.64 -0.69
C LEU A 287 16.17 24.00 0.51
N GLN A 288 16.78 23.94 1.69
CA GLN A 288 16.07 23.45 2.89
C GLN A 288 15.00 24.43 3.38
N GLN A 289 15.12 25.74 3.10
CA GLN A 289 14.05 26.69 3.43
C GLN A 289 12.90 26.56 2.44
N GLU A 290 13.18 26.31 1.16
CA GLU A 290 12.15 26.02 0.16
C GLU A 290 11.30 24.80 0.56
N LEU A 291 11.93 23.75 1.08
CA LEU A 291 11.23 22.56 1.58
C LEU A 291 10.33 22.80 2.81
N LYS A 292 10.47 23.94 3.50
CA LYS A 292 9.56 24.33 4.60
C LYS A 292 8.35 25.12 4.11
N MET A 293 8.45 25.74 2.93
CA MET A 293 7.39 26.57 2.36
C MET A 293 6.34 25.74 1.58
N ILE A 294 6.68 24.51 1.22
CA ILE A 294 5.84 23.53 0.50
C ILE A 294 5.43 22.40 1.45
#